data_AF-A0A2V9KK47-F1
#
_entry.id   AF-A0A2V9KK47-F1
#
_cell.length_a   1.000
_cell.length_b   1.000
_cell.length_c   1.000
_cell.angle_alpha   90.00
_cell.angle_beta   90.00
_cell.angle_gamma   90.00
#
_symmetry.space_group_name_H-M   'P 1'
#
loop_
_entity.id
_entity.type
_entity.pdbx_description
1 polymer ?
#
loop_
_entity_poly.entity_id
_entity_poly.type
_entity_poly.pdbx_seq_one_letter_code
_entity_poly.pdbx_strand_id
1 'polypeptide(L)'
;MANVRDVRAEAGRVAPAKLLKAYSNLPLSFEANQGQTDRQVKFLSRGSGYSLFLTSREAVLALAAPSRARCAKRRDFRQSRVTVLRMRLVGSSPAPEVVGLDELLGSSNYFIGRDPKKWHTNVPNYRQIAERGVYAGIDLVYHGNQQQLEYDFVIAPGADPRAIRLAVDGARKMRTDSAGDLIVEAAGGELRLHKPVIYQKAEGIEQPVDGGYVLEGKHEVAFQVGKYNPGLPLVIDPILSYSTYLGGSGIDGANAIAVATDGTAFIAGGTSSADFPTAHSLQPSTGGPRDFPQDAFVSKISADGSALLYSTYLGGTEQDQANGIAVDTFGNAYVVGTTISPDYPGTAGAWDPNC
;
A
#
# COMPACT_ATOMS: atom_id res chain seq x y z
N MET A 1 -14.94 -4.67 63.77
CA MET A 1 -13.79 -4.90 62.86
C MET A 1 -14.34 -5.28 61.51
N ALA A 2 -14.43 -4.30 60.61
CA ALA A 2 -14.98 -4.46 59.27
C ALA A 2 -13.84 -4.59 58.26
N ASN A 3 -13.86 -5.66 57.47
CA ASN A 3 -12.89 -5.90 56.40
C ASN A 3 -13.13 -4.94 55.23
N VAL A 4 -12.10 -4.20 54.88
CA VAL A 4 -12.03 -3.33 53.69
C VAL A 4 -11.94 -4.22 52.44
N ARG A 5 -12.88 -4.04 51.52
CA ARG A 5 -12.87 -4.66 50.18
C ARG A 5 -11.88 -3.93 49.29
N ASP A 6 -10.96 -4.69 48.70
CA ASP A 6 -10.03 -4.25 47.67
C ASP A 6 -10.76 -4.25 46.31
N VAL A 7 -10.91 -3.08 45.70
CA VAL A 7 -11.47 -2.91 44.36
C VAL A 7 -10.30 -2.86 43.38
N ARG A 8 -9.90 -4.03 42.86
CA ARG A 8 -9.05 -4.09 41.67
C ARG A 8 -9.94 -4.24 40.44
N ALA A 9 -10.00 -3.18 39.65
CA ALA A 9 -10.60 -3.18 38.33
C ALA A 9 -9.85 -4.14 37.39
N GLU A 10 -10.60 -5.00 36.72
CA GLU A 10 -10.15 -5.85 35.62
C GLU A 10 -9.81 -4.98 34.39
N ALA A 11 -8.54 -4.62 34.23
CA ALA A 11 -8.02 -4.22 32.93
C ALA A 11 -7.69 -5.49 32.13
N GLY A 12 -8.63 -5.93 31.29
CA GLY A 12 -8.43 -7.05 30.38
C GLY A 12 -7.22 -6.82 29.46
N ARG A 13 -6.26 -7.74 29.48
CA ARG A 13 -5.11 -7.74 28.56
C ARG A 13 -5.61 -7.98 27.13
N VAL A 14 -5.55 -6.96 26.28
CA VAL A 14 -5.74 -7.13 24.83
C VAL A 14 -4.56 -7.92 24.27
N ALA A 15 -4.84 -9.01 23.56
CA ALA A 15 -3.80 -9.85 22.96
C ALA A 15 -2.97 -9.07 21.92
N PRO A 16 -1.62 -9.23 21.87
CA PRO A 16 -0.73 -8.49 20.97
C PRO A 16 -1.14 -8.55 19.48
N ALA A 17 -1.71 -9.67 19.03
CA ALA A 17 -2.19 -9.86 17.66
C ALA A 17 -3.43 -9.01 17.31
N LYS A 18 -4.32 -8.73 18.28
CA LYS A 18 -5.46 -7.81 18.08
C LYS A 18 -5.01 -6.36 17.99
N LEU A 19 -3.95 -6.00 18.72
CA LEU A 19 -3.30 -4.69 18.62
C LEU A 19 -2.65 -4.51 17.25
N LEU A 20 -1.83 -5.45 16.77
CA LEU A 20 -1.21 -5.38 15.44
C LEU A 20 -2.24 -5.24 14.30
N LYS A 21 -3.33 -6.03 14.32
CA LYS A 21 -4.41 -5.95 13.31
C LYS A 21 -5.11 -4.59 13.29
N ALA A 22 -5.25 -3.93 14.44
CA ALA A 22 -5.79 -2.58 14.52
C ALA A 22 -4.80 -1.53 13.97
N TYR A 23 -3.49 -1.72 14.16
CA TYR A 23 -2.46 -0.84 13.60
C TYR A 23 -2.29 -0.99 12.08
N SER A 24 -2.44 -2.20 11.52
CA SER A 24 -2.36 -2.45 10.08
C SER A 24 -3.55 -1.89 9.27
N ASN A 25 -4.67 -1.62 9.93
CA ASN A 25 -5.88 -1.03 9.35
C ASN A 25 -5.95 0.49 9.54
N LEU A 26 -4.91 1.11 10.10
CA LEU A 26 -4.88 2.56 10.21
C LEU A 26 -4.73 3.17 8.81
N PRO A 27 -5.50 4.23 8.48
CA PRO A 27 -5.34 4.94 7.23
C PRO A 27 -3.89 5.45 7.10
N LEU A 28 -3.41 5.50 5.85
CA LEU A 28 -2.09 6.04 5.53
C LEU A 28 -1.92 7.40 6.21
N SER A 29 -0.87 7.54 7.00
CA SER A 29 -0.55 8.75 7.75
C SER A 29 0.88 9.18 7.49
N PHE A 30 1.14 10.47 7.67
CA PHE A 30 2.44 11.07 7.48
C PHE A 30 3.02 11.50 8.83
N GLU A 31 4.12 10.90 9.21
CA GLU A 31 4.81 11.18 10.47
C GLU A 31 5.83 12.30 10.26
N ALA A 32 5.85 13.31 11.13
CA ALA A 32 6.89 14.34 11.08
C ALA A 32 8.27 13.77 11.45
N ASN A 33 9.32 14.15 10.71
CA ASN A 33 10.68 13.79 11.10
C ASN A 33 11.21 14.73 12.20
N GLN A 34 11.38 14.21 13.41
CA GLN A 34 11.96 14.87 14.56
C GLN A 34 13.36 14.32 14.91
N GLY A 35 14.01 13.63 13.97
CA GLY A 35 15.35 13.04 14.12
C GLY A 35 15.37 11.51 14.17
N GLN A 36 14.22 10.85 14.04
CA GLN A 36 14.12 9.40 14.00
C GLN A 36 14.61 8.77 12.68
N THR A 37 14.80 9.57 11.63
CA THR A 37 15.32 9.14 10.32
C THR A 37 16.26 10.20 9.73
N ASP A 38 16.76 9.98 8.51
CA ASP A 38 17.69 10.90 7.83
C ASP A 38 17.18 12.35 7.84
N ARG A 39 18.07 13.30 8.14
CA ARG A 39 17.77 14.73 8.30
C ARG A 39 17.18 15.41 7.05
N GLN A 40 17.35 14.81 5.87
CA GLN A 40 16.79 15.33 4.62
C GLN A 40 15.29 15.07 4.51
N VAL A 41 14.79 14.05 5.21
CA VAL A 41 13.37 13.70 5.26
C VAL A 41 12.64 14.72 6.14
N LYS A 42 11.50 15.22 5.65
CA LYS A 42 10.60 16.10 6.39
C LYS A 42 9.43 15.32 6.97
N PHE A 43 8.84 14.46 6.15
CA PHE A 43 7.77 13.56 6.54
C PHE A 43 8.03 12.18 5.97
N LEU A 44 7.47 11.18 6.62
CA LEU A 44 7.55 9.81 6.16
C LEU A 44 6.24 9.09 6.38
N SER A 45 5.97 8.11 5.54
CA SER A 45 4.84 7.19 5.73
C SER A 45 5.35 5.76 5.59
N ARG A 46 4.76 4.85 6.33
CA ARG A 46 5.11 3.43 6.29
C ARG A 46 3.85 2.60 6.30
N GLY A 47 3.85 1.58 5.46
CA GLY A 47 2.87 0.52 5.48
C GLY A 47 3.55 -0.83 5.34
N SER A 48 2.77 -1.90 5.35
CA SER A 48 3.31 -3.22 5.08
C SER A 48 3.83 -3.27 3.64
N GLY A 49 5.14 -3.49 3.46
CA GLY A 49 5.76 -3.63 2.14
C GLY A 49 6.25 -2.34 1.47
N TYR A 50 5.98 -1.15 2.03
CA TYR A 50 6.52 0.10 1.51
C TYR A 50 6.99 1.06 2.59
N SER A 51 7.90 1.96 2.21
CA SER A 51 8.20 3.18 2.96
C SER A 51 8.29 4.34 1.99
N LEU A 52 7.60 5.43 2.34
CA LEU A 52 7.64 6.70 1.65
C LEU A 52 8.45 7.68 2.49
N PHE A 53 9.39 8.38 1.87
CA PHE A 53 10.11 9.48 2.48
C PHE A 53 9.92 10.73 1.63
N LEU A 54 9.35 11.77 2.23
CA LEU A 54 9.18 13.07 1.62
C LEU A 54 10.30 13.99 2.06
N THR A 55 11.08 14.48 1.10
CA THR A 55 12.11 15.49 1.31
C THR A 55 11.63 16.83 0.74
N SER A 56 12.45 17.87 0.75
CA SER A 56 12.08 19.13 0.08
C SER A 56 12.25 19.11 -1.46
N ARG A 57 12.62 17.98 -2.07
CA ARG A 57 12.97 17.89 -3.51
C ARG A 57 12.49 16.62 -4.20
N GLU A 58 12.26 15.56 -3.44
CA GLU A 58 11.88 14.26 -3.96
C GLU A 58 11.04 13.49 -2.96
N ALA A 59 10.14 12.68 -3.51
CA ALA A 59 9.51 11.56 -2.84
C ALA A 59 10.30 10.29 -3.14
N VAL A 60 10.71 9.58 -2.09
CA VAL A 60 11.43 8.31 -2.20
C VAL A 60 10.51 7.19 -1.78
N LEU A 61 10.17 6.32 -2.73
CA LEU A 61 9.36 5.13 -2.51
C LEU A 61 10.26 3.90 -2.49
N ALA A 62 10.39 3.29 -1.31
CA ALA A 62 11.07 2.02 -1.11
C ALA A 62 10.03 0.89 -1.04
N LEU A 63 10.03 0.01 -2.03
CA LEU A 63 9.14 -1.14 -2.14
C LEU A 63 9.92 -2.42 -1.81
N ALA A 64 9.48 -3.16 -0.81
CA ALA A 64 10.08 -4.45 -0.49
C ALA A 64 9.55 -5.51 -1.47
N ALA A 65 10.43 -6.22 -2.18
CA ALA A 65 10.01 -7.39 -2.95
C ALA A 65 9.60 -8.52 -2.00
N PRO A 66 8.60 -9.36 -2.38
CA PRO A 66 8.29 -10.57 -1.63
C PRO A 66 9.52 -11.48 -1.57
N SER A 67 9.86 -11.93 -0.36
CA SER A 67 10.98 -12.83 -0.15
C SER A 67 10.64 -14.21 -0.74
N ARG A 68 11.30 -14.58 -1.85
CA ARG A 68 11.32 -15.97 -2.33
C ARG A 68 12.37 -16.78 -1.55
N ALA A 69 12.15 -17.01 -0.26
CA ALA A 69 12.99 -17.91 0.51
C ALA A 69 12.29 -19.26 0.69
N ARG A 70 12.51 -20.19 -0.25
CA ARG A 70 12.40 -21.62 0.06
C ARG A 70 13.44 -21.94 1.13
N CYS A 71 13.02 -22.46 2.29
CA CYS A 71 13.84 -23.09 3.33
C CYS A 71 15.35 -22.73 3.28
N ALA A 72 15.69 -21.49 3.60
CA ALA A 72 17.09 -21.11 3.77
C ALA A 72 17.48 -21.31 5.23
N LYS A 73 18.48 -22.15 5.47
CA LYS A 73 19.14 -22.28 6.78
C LYS A 73 19.53 -20.88 7.28
N ARG A 74 19.48 -20.68 8.61
CA ARG A 74 19.69 -19.45 9.42
C ARG A 74 20.87 -18.50 9.06
N ARG A 75 21.61 -18.71 7.98
CA ARG A 75 22.74 -17.87 7.52
C ARG A 75 22.49 -17.04 6.26
N ASP A 76 21.38 -17.21 5.54
CA ASP A 76 21.10 -16.49 4.29
C ASP A 76 20.05 -15.36 4.43
N PHE A 77 20.17 -14.52 5.46
CA PHE A 77 19.54 -13.18 5.50
C PHE A 77 20.24 -12.20 4.53
N ARG A 78 20.60 -12.65 3.32
CA ARG A 78 21.16 -11.78 2.29
C ARG A 78 20.05 -11.18 1.44
N GLN A 79 19.71 -9.94 1.81
CA GLN A 79 19.06 -8.91 0.99
C GLN A 79 17.73 -9.29 0.35
N SER A 80 16.63 -9.06 1.06
CA SER A 80 15.36 -8.72 0.43
C SER A 80 15.63 -7.64 -0.63
N ARG A 81 15.28 -7.89 -1.88
CA ARG A 81 15.47 -6.92 -2.97
C ARG A 81 14.50 -5.76 -2.75
N VAL A 82 14.99 -4.65 -2.20
CA VAL A 82 14.22 -3.42 -2.13
C VAL A 82 14.33 -2.72 -3.47
N THR A 83 13.19 -2.44 -4.09
CA THR A 83 13.12 -1.53 -5.24
C THR A 83 12.97 -0.13 -4.70
N VAL A 84 13.89 0.76 -5.06
CA VAL A 84 13.82 2.17 -4.69
C VAL A 84 13.51 2.97 -5.94
N LEU A 85 12.39 3.70 -5.90
CA LEU A 85 12.02 4.70 -6.88
C LEU A 85 12.14 6.07 -6.22
N ARG A 86 12.79 7.02 -6.92
CA ARG A 86 12.83 8.43 -6.49
C ARG A 86 12.09 9.26 -7.51
N MET A 87 11.03 9.92 -7.07
CA MET A 87 10.26 10.86 -7.87
C MET A 87 10.74 12.26 -7.50
N ARG A 88 11.43 12.90 -8.43
CA ARG A 88 12.11 14.18 -8.20
C ARG A 88 11.53 15.25 -9.10
N LEU A 89 11.17 16.38 -8.51
CA LEU A 89 10.62 17.52 -9.25
C LEU A 89 11.76 18.26 -9.96
N VAL A 90 11.79 18.20 -11.29
CA VAL A 90 12.87 18.79 -12.09
C VAL A 90 12.65 20.29 -12.22
N GLY A 91 13.62 21.09 -11.76
CA GLY A 91 13.53 22.55 -11.80
C GLY A 91 12.63 23.16 -10.73
N SER A 92 12.26 22.39 -9.69
CA SER A 92 11.49 22.89 -8.57
C SER A 92 12.26 23.91 -7.74
N SER A 93 11.52 24.66 -6.92
CA SER A 93 12.09 25.49 -5.85
C SER A 93 13.11 24.67 -5.03
N PRO A 94 14.27 25.25 -4.66
CA PRO A 94 15.30 24.52 -3.92
C PRO A 94 14.91 24.25 -2.46
N ALA A 95 13.90 24.96 -1.94
CA ALA A 95 13.40 24.88 -0.57
C ALA A 95 11.90 25.29 -0.50
N PRO A 96 10.98 24.47 -1.06
CA PRO A 96 9.55 24.67 -0.84
C PRO A 96 9.19 24.59 0.64
N GLU A 97 8.10 25.25 1.03
CA GLU A 97 7.56 25.14 2.38
C GLU A 97 6.81 23.80 2.50
N VAL A 98 7.28 22.89 3.34
CA VAL A 98 6.68 21.57 3.54
C VAL A 98 5.91 21.56 4.86
N VAL A 99 4.59 21.42 4.80
CA VAL A 99 3.68 21.56 5.94
C VAL A 99 2.80 20.33 6.11
N GLY A 100 2.68 19.82 7.34
CA GLY A 100 1.68 18.81 7.68
C GLY A 100 0.32 19.45 7.90
N LEU A 101 -0.72 18.90 7.27
CA LEU A 101 -2.10 19.36 7.39
C LEU A 101 -2.96 18.28 8.03
N ASP A 102 -4.03 18.70 8.71
CA ASP A 102 -4.98 17.85 9.40
C ASP A 102 -4.28 16.85 10.35
N GLU A 103 -3.69 17.38 11.42
CA GLU A 103 -3.04 16.58 12.46
C GLU A 103 -4.03 15.55 13.04
N LEU A 104 -3.59 14.30 13.06
CA LEU A 104 -4.35 13.17 13.57
C LEU A 104 -4.19 13.09 15.09
N LEU A 105 -5.23 12.60 15.77
CA LEU A 105 -5.21 12.41 17.22
C LEU A 105 -4.16 11.37 17.68
N GLY A 106 -3.77 10.45 16.80
CA GLY A 106 -2.78 9.42 17.10
C GLY A 106 -1.35 9.90 16.82
N SER A 107 -0.42 9.57 17.71
CA SER A 107 1.01 9.90 17.58
C SER A 107 1.89 8.65 17.50
N SER A 108 3.10 8.82 16.96
CA SER A 108 4.11 7.75 16.85
C SER A 108 5.20 7.91 17.92
N ASN A 109 5.76 6.78 18.36
CA ASN A 109 6.83 6.74 19.35
C ASN A 109 7.97 5.84 18.89
N TYR A 110 9.21 6.33 19.01
CA TYR A 110 10.43 5.68 18.57
C TYR A 110 11.39 5.51 19.74
N PHE A 111 11.60 4.27 20.17
CA PHE A 111 12.56 3.93 21.21
C PHE A 111 13.82 3.34 20.58
N ILE A 112 14.69 4.20 20.04
CA ILE A 112 15.85 3.79 19.25
C ILE A 112 17.02 3.40 20.17
N GLY A 113 17.17 2.09 20.39
CA GLY A 113 18.25 1.54 21.20
C GLY A 113 18.11 1.84 22.70
N ARG A 114 19.20 1.67 23.45
CA ARG A 114 19.21 1.79 24.92
C ARG A 114 19.49 3.21 25.44
N ASP A 115 19.75 4.17 24.55
CA ASP A 115 20.02 5.56 24.90
C ASP A 115 18.71 6.37 24.85
N PRO A 116 18.16 6.81 26.00
CA PRO A 116 16.91 7.57 26.02
C PRO A 116 16.98 8.90 25.26
N LYS A 117 18.17 9.44 25.00
CA LYS A 117 18.33 10.66 24.18
C LYS A 117 17.99 10.44 22.71
N LYS A 118 17.94 9.18 22.26
CA LYS A 118 17.52 8.78 20.91
C LYS A 118 16.05 8.36 20.87
N TRP A 119 15.34 8.49 21.97
CA TRP A 119 13.92 8.21 22.01
C TRP A 119 13.14 9.44 21.59
N HIS A 120 12.21 9.27 20.66
CA HIS A 120 11.30 10.32 20.20
C HIS A 120 9.89 9.88 20.55
N THR A 121 9.19 10.66 21.36
CA THR A 121 7.81 10.37 21.77
C THR A 121 6.85 11.46 21.29
N ASN A 122 5.59 11.10 21.12
CA ASN A 122 4.54 12.00 20.63
C ASN A 122 4.88 12.66 19.29
N VAL A 123 5.47 11.90 18.36
CA VAL A 123 5.68 12.39 16.99
C VAL A 123 4.30 12.56 16.34
N PRO A 124 3.95 13.77 15.87
CA PRO A 124 2.65 14.04 15.29
C PRO A 124 2.50 13.35 13.94
N ASN A 125 1.28 12.90 13.67
CA ASN A 125 0.88 12.29 12.40
C ASN A 125 -0.12 13.20 11.70
N TYR A 126 -0.02 13.30 10.38
CA TYR A 126 -0.83 14.18 9.55
C TYR A 126 -1.60 13.36 8.51
N ARG A 127 -2.76 13.87 8.10
CA ARG A 127 -3.57 13.26 7.05
C ARG A 127 -3.06 13.63 5.65
N GLN A 128 -2.47 14.82 5.52
CA GLN A 128 -1.94 15.34 4.27
C GLN A 128 -0.64 16.10 4.49
N ILE A 129 0.20 16.17 3.46
CA ILE A 129 1.40 17.01 3.42
C ILE A 129 1.28 17.96 2.24
N ALA A 130 1.39 19.26 2.49
CA ALA A 130 1.46 20.27 1.43
C ALA A 130 2.89 20.78 1.27
N GLU A 131 3.43 20.64 0.07
CA GLU A 131 4.64 21.31 -0.39
C GLU A 131 4.24 22.55 -1.19
N ARG A 132 4.36 23.72 -0.56
CA ARG A 132 3.94 24.99 -1.15
C ARG A 132 5.06 25.64 -1.96
N GLY A 133 4.68 26.18 -3.11
CA GLY A 133 5.58 26.85 -4.03
C GLY A 133 6.65 25.92 -4.59
N VAL A 134 6.29 24.66 -4.91
CA VAL A 134 7.19 23.72 -5.59
C VAL A 134 7.60 24.27 -6.97
N TYR A 135 6.69 24.97 -7.64
CA TYR A 135 6.99 25.87 -8.75
C TYR A 135 6.27 27.20 -8.53
N ALA A 136 6.55 28.21 -9.36
CA ALA A 136 5.88 29.51 -9.26
C ALA A 136 4.36 29.36 -9.44
N GLY A 137 3.61 29.53 -8.34
CA GLY A 137 2.15 29.39 -8.31
C GLY A 137 1.64 27.94 -8.35
N ILE A 138 2.49 26.95 -8.03
CA ILE A 138 2.12 25.53 -8.01
C ILE A 138 2.53 24.92 -6.68
N ASP A 139 1.56 24.29 -6.03
CA ASP A 139 1.74 23.50 -4.82
C ASP A 139 1.60 22.00 -5.16
N LEU A 140 2.22 21.14 -4.35
CA LEU A 140 2.08 19.69 -4.41
C LEU A 140 1.50 19.21 -3.08
N VAL A 141 0.38 18.50 -3.12
CA VAL A 141 -0.29 17.98 -1.93
C VAL A 141 -0.25 16.47 -1.98
N TYR A 142 0.26 15.82 -0.93
CA TYR A 142 0.17 14.38 -0.73
C TYR A 142 -0.94 14.07 0.25
N HIS A 143 -1.75 13.05 -0.04
CA HIS A 143 -2.78 12.57 0.87
C HIS A 143 -2.86 11.04 0.86
N GLY A 144 -3.37 10.51 1.98
CA GLY A 144 -3.59 9.09 2.16
C GLY A 144 -5.07 8.76 2.20
N ASN A 145 -5.53 7.83 1.35
CA ASN A 145 -6.87 7.26 1.43
C ASN A 145 -6.79 5.73 1.45
N GLN A 146 -7.39 5.08 2.45
CA GLN A 146 -7.53 3.61 2.56
C GLN A 146 -6.32 2.79 2.03
N GLN A 147 -5.09 3.18 2.42
CA GLN A 147 -3.78 2.57 2.08
C GLN A 147 -3.11 2.99 0.75
N GLN A 148 -3.70 3.93 0.01
CA GLN A 148 -3.14 4.47 -1.23
C GLN A 148 -2.46 5.83 -0.97
N LEU A 149 -1.28 6.01 -1.57
CA LEU A 149 -0.61 7.30 -1.66
C LEU A 149 -1.09 7.99 -2.92
N GLU A 150 -1.73 9.14 -2.75
CA GLU A 150 -2.14 10.02 -3.83
C GLU A 150 -1.41 11.35 -3.70
N TYR A 151 -1.30 12.06 -4.82
CA TYR A 151 -0.74 13.41 -4.81
C TYR A 151 -1.33 14.28 -5.91
N ASP A 152 -1.56 15.55 -5.59
CA ASP A 152 -2.17 16.54 -6.48
C ASP A 152 -1.19 17.68 -6.74
N PHE A 153 -1.07 18.10 -8.00
CA PHE A 153 -0.54 19.42 -8.31
C PHE A 153 -1.68 20.43 -8.32
N VAL A 154 -1.65 21.36 -7.36
CA VAL A 154 -2.60 22.46 -7.25
C VAL A 154 -1.99 23.70 -7.89
N ILE A 155 -2.55 24.11 -9.03
CA ILE A 155 -2.01 25.16 -9.89
C ILE A 155 -2.89 26.40 -9.74
N ALA A 156 -2.31 27.49 -9.25
CA ALA A 156 -3.01 28.76 -9.08
C ALA A 156 -3.39 29.38 -10.44
N PRO A 157 -4.42 30.26 -10.50
CA PRO A 157 -4.75 31.00 -11.70
C PRO A 157 -3.53 31.69 -12.31
N GLY A 158 -3.35 31.51 -13.62
CA GLY A 158 -2.23 32.07 -14.39
C GLY A 158 -0.88 31.37 -14.25
N ALA A 159 -0.74 30.37 -13.36
CA ALA A 159 0.48 29.56 -13.28
C ALA A 159 0.61 28.59 -14.48
N ASP A 160 1.85 28.24 -14.84
CA ASP A 160 2.13 27.42 -16.04
C ASP A 160 2.26 25.93 -15.68
N PRO A 161 1.27 25.08 -16.01
CA PRO A 161 1.35 23.64 -15.72
C PRO A 161 2.48 22.93 -16.46
N ARG A 162 3.02 23.52 -17.55
CA ARG A 162 4.14 22.94 -18.31
C ARG A 162 5.46 22.98 -17.55
N ALA A 163 5.54 23.73 -16.45
CA ALA A 163 6.70 23.72 -15.56
C ALA A 163 6.85 22.37 -14.83
N ILE A 164 5.77 21.61 -14.68
CA ILE A 164 5.77 20.37 -13.90
C ILE A 164 6.50 19.26 -14.68
N ARG A 165 7.65 18.85 -14.15
CA ARG A 165 8.43 17.71 -14.65
C ARG A 165 8.82 16.79 -13.52
N LEU A 166 8.64 15.49 -13.73
CA LEU A 166 8.96 14.44 -12.77
C LEU A 166 10.04 13.53 -13.35
N ALA A 167 11.22 13.55 -12.73
CA ALA A 167 12.23 12.52 -12.98
C ALA A 167 11.96 11.31 -12.08
N VAL A 168 12.00 10.11 -12.65
CA VAL A 168 11.78 8.84 -11.95
C VAL A 168 13.07 8.03 -11.95
N ASP A 169 13.92 8.30 -10.97
CA ASP A 169 15.18 7.58 -10.79
C ASP A 169 14.90 6.17 -10.22
N GLY A 170 15.58 5.15 -10.76
CA GLY A 170 15.34 3.73 -10.42
C GLY A 170 14.44 2.99 -11.42
N ALA A 171 13.79 3.72 -12.34
CA ALA A 171 13.11 3.15 -13.49
C ALA A 171 14.12 2.57 -14.51
N ARG A 172 13.89 1.36 -14.99
CA ARG A 172 14.60 0.76 -16.14
C ARG A 172 14.02 1.23 -17.46
N LYS A 173 12.69 1.37 -17.51
CA LYS A 173 11.95 1.79 -18.68
C LYS A 173 10.67 2.50 -18.25
N MET A 174 10.29 3.52 -18.99
CA MET A 174 9.00 4.19 -18.87
C MET A 174 8.28 4.16 -20.21
N ARG A 175 6.96 3.97 -20.19
CA ARG A 175 6.09 4.00 -21.37
C ARG A 175 4.69 4.46 -20.96
N THR A 176 3.94 5.03 -21.89
CA THR A 176 2.48 5.13 -21.76
C THR A 176 1.82 3.95 -22.45
N ASP A 177 0.69 3.48 -21.92
CA ASP A 177 -0.13 2.46 -22.59
C ASP A 177 -1.33 3.07 -23.34
N SER A 178 -2.19 2.22 -23.91
CA SER A 178 -3.36 2.65 -24.67
C SER A 178 -4.47 3.29 -23.81
N ALA A 179 -4.47 3.07 -22.49
CA ALA A 179 -5.38 3.74 -21.57
C ALA A 179 -4.87 5.15 -21.19
N GLY A 180 -3.60 5.46 -21.52
CA GLY A 180 -2.94 6.70 -21.14
C GLY A 180 -2.25 6.60 -19.77
N ASP A 181 -2.15 5.40 -19.21
CA ASP A 181 -1.46 5.16 -17.95
C ASP A 181 0.06 5.21 -18.17
N LEU A 182 0.78 5.78 -17.21
CA LEU A 182 2.23 5.75 -17.18
C LEU A 182 2.68 4.46 -16.49
N ILE A 183 3.48 3.70 -17.22
CA ILE A 183 4.04 2.45 -16.76
C ILE A 183 5.55 2.60 -16.52
N VAL A 184 5.95 2.37 -15.27
CA VAL A 184 7.33 2.46 -14.80
C VAL A 184 7.83 1.05 -14.46
N GLU A 185 8.69 0.50 -15.33
CA GLU A 185 9.34 -0.78 -15.08
C GLU A 185 10.57 -0.56 -14.18
N ALA A 186 10.61 -1.21 -13.03
CA ALA A 186 11.69 -1.11 -12.05
C ALA A 186 12.28 -2.50 -11.73
N ALA A 187 13.33 -2.55 -10.90
CA ALA A 187 14.04 -3.80 -10.64
C ALA A 187 13.21 -4.90 -9.98
N GLY A 188 12.16 -4.54 -9.22
CA GLY A 188 11.30 -5.48 -8.50
C GLY A 188 9.86 -5.56 -9.01
N GLY A 189 9.53 -4.93 -10.14
CA GLY A 189 8.19 -5.00 -10.70
C GLY A 189 7.85 -3.79 -11.57
N GLU A 190 6.60 -3.75 -12.00
CA GLU A 190 6.01 -2.65 -12.75
C GLU A 190 5.15 -1.81 -11.80
N LEU A 191 5.36 -0.49 -11.83
CA LEU A 191 4.48 0.48 -11.18
C LEU A 191 3.61 1.13 -12.26
N ARG A 192 2.29 1.13 -12.05
CA ARG A 192 1.32 1.80 -12.93
C ARG A 192 0.75 3.03 -12.24
N LEU A 193 0.94 4.17 -12.88
CA LEU A 193 0.28 5.43 -12.57
C LEU A 193 -0.83 5.61 -13.60
N HIS A 194 -2.09 5.65 -13.18
CA HIS A 194 -3.20 5.88 -14.07
C HIS A 194 -3.09 7.24 -14.74
N LYS A 195 -3.68 7.33 -15.93
CA LYS A 195 -3.87 8.60 -16.63
C LYS A 195 -4.38 9.67 -15.64
N PRO A 196 -3.73 10.83 -15.54
CA PRO A 196 -4.09 11.83 -14.55
C PRO A 196 -5.50 12.35 -14.81
N VAL A 197 -6.25 12.54 -13.75
CA VAL A 197 -7.51 13.30 -13.77
C VAL A 197 -7.14 14.77 -13.67
N ILE A 198 -7.57 15.57 -14.64
CA ILE A 198 -7.28 17.01 -14.65
C ILE A 198 -8.61 17.75 -14.66
N TYR A 199 -8.75 18.74 -13.78
CA TYR A 199 -10.01 19.48 -13.65
C TYR A 199 -9.82 20.89 -13.10
N GLN A 200 -10.84 21.73 -13.31
CA GLN A 200 -10.99 23.02 -12.67
C GLN A 200 -12.23 23.00 -11.77
N LYS A 201 -12.19 23.73 -10.65
CA LYS A 201 -13.38 23.96 -9.83
C LYS A 201 -13.98 25.31 -10.15
N ALA A 202 -15.18 25.33 -10.72
CA ALA A 202 -16.00 26.52 -10.91
C ALA A 202 -17.29 26.36 -10.11
N GLU A 203 -17.57 27.29 -9.20
CA GLU A 203 -18.80 27.27 -8.37
C GLU A 203 -18.99 25.97 -7.57
N GLY A 204 -17.90 25.31 -7.18
CA GLY A 204 -17.92 24.04 -6.43
C GLY A 204 -18.12 22.79 -7.29
N ILE A 205 -18.27 22.93 -8.61
CA ILE A 205 -18.40 21.82 -9.55
C ILE A 205 -17.05 21.58 -10.25
N GLU A 206 -16.64 20.31 -10.30
CA GLU A 206 -15.45 19.89 -11.04
C GLU A 206 -15.76 19.83 -12.55
N GLN A 207 -14.97 20.57 -13.32
CA GLN A 207 -15.02 20.62 -14.78
C GLN A 207 -13.78 19.91 -15.31
N PRO A 208 -13.93 18.76 -16.00
CA PRO A 208 -12.79 18.01 -16.51
C PRO A 208 -12.06 18.81 -17.59
N VAL A 209 -10.74 18.67 -17.61
CA VAL A 209 -9.84 19.19 -18.64
C VAL A 209 -9.13 18.01 -19.26
N ASP A 210 -9.14 17.92 -20.59
CA ASP A 210 -8.41 16.85 -21.27
C ASP A 210 -6.91 16.94 -20.97
N GLY A 211 -6.24 15.80 -20.83
CA GLY A 211 -4.79 15.77 -20.67
C GLY A 211 -4.25 14.37 -20.42
N GLY A 212 -2.97 14.28 -20.09
CA GLY A 212 -2.28 13.01 -19.85
C GLY A 212 -0.78 13.17 -19.66
N TYR A 213 -0.10 12.03 -19.46
CA TYR A 213 1.35 12.00 -19.38
C TYR A 213 2.00 12.19 -20.74
N VAL A 214 3.13 12.89 -20.74
CA VAL A 214 4.06 12.98 -21.87
C VAL A 214 5.44 12.58 -21.40
N LEU A 215 6.03 11.55 -22.01
CA LEU A 215 7.40 11.17 -21.73
C LEU A 215 8.38 12.15 -22.36
N GLU A 216 9.29 12.68 -21.55
CA GLU A 216 10.37 13.54 -22.00
C GLU A 216 11.70 12.83 -21.75
N GLY A 217 12.18 12.11 -22.77
CA GLY A 217 13.39 11.29 -22.63
C GLY A 217 13.11 9.94 -21.93
N LYS A 218 14.14 9.38 -21.28
CA LYS A 218 14.11 7.99 -20.77
C LYS A 218 13.53 7.84 -19.37
N HIS A 219 13.64 8.88 -18.55
CA HIS A 219 13.33 8.84 -17.12
C HIS A 219 12.59 10.08 -16.63
N GLU A 220 12.08 10.93 -17.52
CA GLU A 220 11.29 12.10 -17.14
C GLU A 220 9.90 12.05 -17.78
N VAL A 221 8.91 12.52 -17.03
CA VAL A 221 7.53 12.65 -17.47
C VAL A 221 7.04 14.06 -17.14
N ALA A 222 6.29 14.63 -18.08
CA ALA A 222 5.57 15.88 -17.96
C ALA A 222 4.07 15.64 -18.18
N PHE A 223 3.28 16.70 -18.09
CA PHE A 223 1.84 16.66 -18.29
C PHE A 223 1.46 17.47 -19.53
N GLN A 224 0.71 16.85 -20.43
CA GLN A 224 -0.05 17.58 -21.44
C GLN A 224 -1.39 17.98 -20.83
N VAL A 225 -1.69 19.27 -20.90
CA VAL A 225 -2.98 19.84 -20.48
C VAL A 225 -3.65 20.44 -21.71
N GLY A 226 -4.91 20.09 -21.91
CA GLY A 226 -5.79 20.61 -22.96
C GLY A 226 -6.20 22.05 -22.69
N LYS A 227 -7.24 22.52 -23.39
CA LYS A 227 -7.72 23.89 -23.21
C LYS A 227 -8.46 24.01 -21.86
N TYR A 228 -8.09 25.03 -21.08
CA TYR A 228 -8.71 25.35 -19.78
C TYR A 228 -8.87 26.86 -19.62
N ASN A 229 -9.56 27.30 -18.57
CA ASN A 229 -9.70 28.72 -18.21
C ASN A 229 -8.53 29.15 -17.31
N PRO A 230 -7.60 29.99 -17.76
CA PRO A 230 -6.43 30.38 -16.95
C PRO A 230 -6.79 31.25 -15.74
N GLY A 231 -8.01 31.80 -15.68
CA GLY A 231 -8.51 32.56 -14.53
C GLY A 231 -8.99 31.70 -13.36
N LEU A 232 -9.05 30.37 -13.52
CA LEU A 232 -9.45 29.43 -12.47
C LEU A 232 -8.27 28.54 -12.06
N PRO A 233 -8.24 28.06 -10.80
CA PRO A 233 -7.30 27.04 -10.39
C PRO A 233 -7.45 25.78 -11.25
N LEU A 234 -6.34 25.07 -11.46
CA LEU A 234 -6.27 23.80 -12.16
C LEU A 234 -5.68 22.76 -11.20
N VAL A 235 -6.25 21.56 -11.17
CA VAL A 235 -5.69 20.42 -10.43
C VAL A 235 -5.30 19.34 -11.43
N ILE A 236 -4.11 18.79 -11.26
CA ILE A 236 -3.67 17.56 -11.92
C ILE A 236 -3.51 16.52 -10.81
N ASP A 237 -4.31 15.46 -10.87
CA ASP A 237 -4.32 14.33 -9.92
C ASP A 237 -3.88 13.04 -10.65
N PRO A 238 -2.58 12.70 -10.56
CA PRO A 238 -2.05 11.39 -10.90
C PRO A 238 -2.51 10.29 -9.93
N ILE A 239 -3.46 9.46 -10.36
CA ILE A 239 -3.89 8.32 -9.54
C ILE A 239 -2.83 7.21 -9.61
N LEU A 240 -2.22 6.86 -8.48
CA LEU A 240 -1.41 5.64 -8.38
C LEU A 240 -2.32 4.43 -8.21
N SER A 241 -2.36 3.51 -9.18
CA SER A 241 -3.35 2.41 -9.28
C SER A 241 -3.59 1.71 -7.94
N TYR A 242 -2.59 0.99 -7.43
CA TYR A 242 -2.44 0.61 -6.02
C TYR A 242 -1.15 -0.23 -5.88
N SER A 243 -0.63 -0.31 -4.68
CA SER A 243 0.31 -1.36 -4.27
C SER A 243 -0.11 -1.78 -2.87
N THR A 244 -0.64 -2.99 -2.74
CA THR A 244 -1.09 -3.51 -1.44
C THR A 244 -0.33 -4.77 -1.07
N TYR A 245 -0.29 -5.07 0.21
CA TYR A 245 0.33 -6.28 0.77
C TYR A 245 -0.77 -7.19 1.29
N LEU A 246 -0.76 -8.44 0.84
CA LEU A 246 -1.66 -9.49 1.29
C LEU A 246 -0.85 -10.56 2.03
N GLY A 247 -0.89 -10.50 3.36
CA GLY A 247 -0.16 -11.39 4.26
C GLY A 247 -0.32 -10.96 5.72
N GLY A 248 0.05 -11.84 6.66
CA GLY A 248 0.09 -11.58 8.08
C GLY A 248 1.52 -11.61 8.64
N SER A 249 1.63 -12.00 9.90
CA SER A 249 2.88 -12.00 10.68
C SER A 249 3.82 -13.18 10.42
N GLY A 250 3.35 -14.20 9.72
CA GLY A 250 4.06 -15.43 9.39
C GLY A 250 4.65 -15.46 7.98
N ILE A 251 4.79 -16.66 7.43
CA ILE A 251 5.22 -16.92 6.06
C ILE A 251 3.99 -17.03 5.19
N ASP A 252 3.86 -16.11 4.23
CA ASP A 252 2.77 -16.10 3.27
C ASP A 252 3.33 -16.13 1.85
N GLY A 253 2.80 -17.02 1.03
CA GLY A 253 3.19 -17.19 -0.36
C GLY A 253 1.97 -17.26 -1.26
N ALA A 254 1.79 -16.25 -2.11
CA ALA A 254 0.86 -16.33 -3.23
C ALA A 254 1.47 -17.17 -4.34
N ASN A 255 0.80 -18.27 -4.69
CA ASN A 255 1.28 -19.20 -5.72
C ASN A 255 0.62 -18.98 -7.07
N ALA A 256 -0.61 -18.45 -7.08
CA ALA A 256 -1.36 -18.22 -8.30
C ALA A 256 -2.28 -17.00 -8.19
N ILE A 257 -2.52 -16.37 -9.34
CA ILE A 257 -3.46 -15.27 -9.53
C ILE A 257 -4.30 -15.52 -10.78
N ALA A 258 -5.60 -15.21 -10.69
CA ALA A 258 -6.52 -15.19 -11.82
C ALA A 258 -7.33 -13.89 -11.78
N VAL A 259 -7.72 -13.37 -12.94
CA VAL A 259 -8.48 -12.12 -13.06
C VAL A 259 -9.80 -12.41 -13.75
N ALA A 260 -10.90 -12.03 -13.10
CA ALA A 260 -12.24 -12.15 -13.67
C ALA A 260 -12.50 -11.09 -14.74
N THR A 261 -13.54 -11.28 -15.55
CA THR A 261 -13.90 -10.34 -16.63
C THR A 261 -14.31 -8.96 -16.14
N ASP A 262 -14.74 -8.84 -14.88
CA ASP A 262 -15.06 -7.56 -14.21
C ASP A 262 -13.82 -6.86 -13.62
N GLY A 263 -12.62 -7.42 -13.84
CA GLY A 263 -11.35 -6.88 -13.34
C GLY A 263 -10.99 -7.32 -11.92
N THR A 264 -11.87 -8.04 -11.23
CA THR A 264 -11.58 -8.52 -9.87
C THR A 264 -10.46 -9.56 -9.86
N ALA A 265 -9.48 -9.39 -8.98
CA ALA A 265 -8.35 -10.30 -8.86
C ALA A 265 -8.60 -11.38 -7.80
N PHE A 266 -8.33 -12.64 -8.13
CA PHE A 266 -8.36 -13.77 -7.21
C PHE A 266 -6.95 -14.28 -6.99
N ILE A 267 -6.53 -14.39 -5.74
CA ILE A 267 -5.19 -14.83 -5.34
C ILE A 267 -5.33 -16.07 -4.49
N ALA A 268 -4.53 -17.10 -4.78
CA ALA A 268 -4.47 -18.32 -3.98
C ALA A 268 -3.02 -18.65 -3.62
N GLY A 269 -2.85 -19.22 -2.43
CA GLY A 269 -1.52 -19.51 -1.90
C GLY A 269 -1.56 -20.27 -0.60
N GLY A 270 -0.50 -20.14 0.18
CA GLY A 270 -0.36 -20.75 1.50
C GLY A 270 0.07 -19.71 2.52
N THR A 271 -0.44 -19.82 3.74
CA THR A 271 -0.16 -18.89 4.82
C THR A 271 0.11 -19.65 6.11
N SER A 272 1.15 -19.23 6.82
CA SER A 272 1.41 -19.64 8.21
C SER A 272 0.98 -18.57 9.22
N SER A 273 0.27 -17.54 8.77
CA SER A 273 -0.09 -16.38 9.57
C SER A 273 -1.45 -16.61 10.20
N ALA A 274 -1.53 -16.67 11.53
CA ALA A 274 -2.82 -16.72 12.22
C ALA A 274 -3.63 -15.41 12.11
N ASP A 275 -2.97 -14.35 11.68
CA ASP A 275 -3.49 -13.01 11.45
C ASP A 275 -3.58 -12.64 9.96
N PHE A 276 -3.60 -13.62 9.06
CA PHE A 276 -3.80 -13.38 7.64
C PHE A 276 -5.09 -12.54 7.40
N PRO A 277 -5.07 -11.55 6.48
CA PRO A 277 -6.24 -10.73 6.20
C PRO A 277 -7.43 -11.57 5.73
N THR A 278 -8.53 -11.54 6.47
CA THR A 278 -9.80 -12.20 6.13
C THR A 278 -10.91 -11.18 5.91
N ALA A 279 -11.81 -11.46 4.98
CA ALA A 279 -12.99 -10.64 4.68
C ALA A 279 -14.10 -11.56 4.18
N HIS A 280 -15.30 -11.48 4.77
CA HIS A 280 -16.43 -12.37 4.41
C HIS A 280 -16.05 -13.87 4.33
N SER A 281 -15.14 -14.30 5.20
CA SER A 281 -14.47 -15.60 5.13
C SER A 281 -15.40 -16.77 5.43
N LEU A 282 -15.23 -17.89 4.72
CA LEU A 282 -15.84 -19.17 5.08
C LEU A 282 -15.14 -19.79 6.30
N GLN A 283 -13.81 -19.69 6.33
CA GLN A 283 -12.96 -20.12 7.44
C GLN A 283 -12.15 -18.91 7.92
N PRO A 284 -12.48 -18.35 9.10
CA PRO A 284 -11.89 -17.09 9.60
C PRO A 284 -10.54 -17.26 10.32
N SER A 285 -10.12 -18.50 10.59
CA SER A 285 -8.89 -18.84 11.31
C SER A 285 -8.23 -20.08 10.72
N THR A 286 -6.91 -20.19 10.86
CA THR A 286 -6.16 -21.38 10.43
C THR A 286 -6.70 -22.64 11.12
N GLY A 287 -6.73 -23.75 10.39
CA GLY A 287 -6.99 -25.09 10.89
C GLY A 287 -5.70 -25.85 11.22
N GLY A 288 -4.60 -25.54 10.53
CA GLY A 288 -3.34 -26.28 10.59
C GLY A 288 -2.66 -26.35 11.96
N PRO A 289 -1.60 -27.18 12.09
CA PRO A 289 -1.07 -27.61 13.37
C PRO A 289 -0.39 -26.46 14.11
N ARG A 290 -0.49 -26.44 15.45
CA ARG A 290 -0.03 -25.33 16.29
C ARG A 290 1.45 -24.97 16.14
N ASP A 291 2.29 -25.96 15.81
CA ASP A 291 3.74 -25.78 15.75
C ASP A 291 4.23 -25.29 14.38
N PHE A 292 3.49 -25.59 13.31
CA PHE A 292 3.80 -25.20 11.92
C PHE A 292 2.50 -24.98 11.13
N PRO A 293 1.69 -23.97 11.49
CA PRO A 293 0.41 -23.75 10.83
C PRO A 293 0.69 -23.43 9.37
N GLN A 294 0.09 -24.14 8.44
CA GLN A 294 0.16 -23.81 7.02
C GLN A 294 -1.18 -24.20 6.41
N ASP A 295 -2.02 -23.21 6.16
CA ASP A 295 -3.28 -23.40 5.45
C ASP A 295 -3.17 -22.81 4.05
N ALA A 296 -3.97 -23.34 3.12
CA ALA A 296 -4.19 -22.60 1.88
C ALA A 296 -4.99 -21.33 2.20
N PHE A 297 -4.91 -20.32 1.33
CA PHE A 297 -5.81 -19.19 1.36
C PHE A 297 -6.38 -18.92 -0.03
N VAL A 298 -7.55 -18.28 -0.05
CA VAL A 298 -8.15 -17.72 -1.25
C VAL A 298 -8.63 -16.31 -0.93
N SER A 299 -8.19 -15.34 -1.72
CA SER A 299 -8.56 -13.93 -1.58
C SER A 299 -9.09 -13.37 -2.90
N LYS A 300 -10.08 -12.48 -2.83
CA LYS A 300 -10.69 -11.73 -3.92
C LYS A 300 -10.52 -10.24 -3.61
N ILE A 301 -9.89 -9.52 -4.52
CA ILE A 301 -9.57 -8.09 -4.39
C ILE A 301 -10.32 -7.33 -5.48
N SER A 302 -10.98 -6.23 -5.13
CA SER A 302 -11.70 -5.37 -6.06
C SER A 302 -10.83 -4.95 -7.25
N ALA A 303 -11.47 -4.63 -8.38
CA ALA A 303 -10.76 -4.30 -9.62
C ALA A 303 -9.80 -3.10 -9.49
N ASP A 304 -10.14 -2.15 -8.61
CA ASP A 304 -9.34 -0.98 -8.24
C ASP A 304 -8.34 -1.24 -7.11
N GLY A 305 -8.25 -2.48 -6.59
CA GLY A 305 -7.33 -2.87 -5.52
C GLY A 305 -7.61 -2.27 -4.14
N SER A 306 -8.70 -1.52 -3.99
CA SER A 306 -9.00 -0.77 -2.76
C SER A 306 -9.64 -1.62 -1.65
N ALA A 307 -10.24 -2.77 -2.01
CA ALA A 307 -10.98 -3.61 -1.08
C ALA A 307 -10.65 -5.10 -1.21
N LEU A 308 -10.43 -5.74 -0.05
CA LEU A 308 -10.46 -7.19 0.08
C LEU A 308 -11.91 -7.65 0.15
N LEU A 309 -12.50 -8.00 -1.00
CA LEU A 309 -13.91 -8.37 -1.15
C LEU A 309 -14.23 -9.73 -0.50
N TYR A 310 -13.27 -10.65 -0.55
CA TYR A 310 -13.35 -11.95 0.10
C TYR A 310 -11.94 -12.40 0.46
N SER A 311 -11.76 -13.04 1.60
CA SER A 311 -10.52 -13.72 1.92
C SER A 311 -10.75 -14.73 3.02
N THR A 312 -10.30 -15.97 2.81
CA THR A 312 -10.50 -17.09 3.71
C THR A 312 -9.22 -17.92 3.83
N TYR A 313 -9.05 -18.56 4.98
CA TYR A 313 -8.24 -19.77 5.04
C TYR A 313 -9.00 -20.91 4.34
N LEU A 314 -8.28 -21.93 3.91
CA LEU A 314 -8.84 -23.11 3.28
C LEU A 314 -7.95 -24.31 3.64
N GLY A 315 -8.39 -25.08 4.64
CA GLY A 315 -7.61 -26.20 5.14
C GLY A 315 -8.29 -26.93 6.29
N GLY A 316 -7.69 -28.04 6.70
CA GLY A 316 -8.07 -28.82 7.87
C GLY A 316 -7.01 -28.73 8.96
N THR A 317 -6.86 -29.79 9.76
CA THR A 317 -6.00 -29.84 10.95
C THR A 317 -4.51 -29.99 10.67
N GLU A 318 -4.12 -30.37 9.46
CA GLU A 318 -2.73 -30.53 9.01
C GLU A 318 -2.36 -29.44 7.98
N GLN A 319 -1.37 -29.70 7.12
CA GLN A 319 -0.85 -28.71 6.18
C GLN A 319 -1.61 -28.72 4.86
N ASP A 320 -1.95 -27.52 4.39
CA ASP A 320 -2.70 -27.26 3.17
C ASP A 320 -2.05 -26.17 2.32
N GLN A 321 -2.11 -26.34 1.00
CA GLN A 321 -1.46 -25.42 0.07
C GLN A 321 -2.25 -25.31 -1.24
N ALA A 322 -2.66 -24.10 -1.61
CA ALA A 322 -3.13 -23.83 -2.96
C ALA A 322 -1.94 -23.61 -3.90
N ASN A 323 -1.95 -24.28 -5.04
CA ASN A 323 -0.90 -24.24 -6.07
C ASN A 323 -1.37 -23.58 -7.36
N GLY A 324 -2.68 -23.53 -7.60
CA GLY A 324 -3.28 -22.92 -8.78
C GLY A 324 -4.68 -22.39 -8.51
N ILE A 325 -5.07 -21.37 -9.26
CA ILE A 325 -6.44 -20.84 -9.28
C ILE A 325 -6.83 -20.48 -10.71
N ALA A 326 -8.06 -20.80 -11.09
CA ALA A 326 -8.71 -20.34 -12.31
C ALA A 326 -10.07 -19.75 -11.98
N VAL A 327 -10.56 -18.83 -12.80
CA VAL A 327 -11.86 -18.19 -12.61
C VAL A 327 -12.65 -18.29 -13.92
N ASP A 328 -13.91 -18.69 -13.84
CA ASP A 328 -14.80 -18.74 -15.00
C ASP A 328 -15.44 -17.39 -15.33
N THR A 329 -16.22 -17.34 -16.40
CA THR A 329 -16.94 -16.13 -16.83
C THR A 329 -18.06 -15.69 -15.87
N PHE A 330 -18.44 -16.54 -14.92
CA PHE A 330 -19.44 -16.23 -13.89
C PHE A 330 -18.80 -15.75 -12.58
N GLY A 331 -17.47 -15.70 -12.52
CA GLY A 331 -16.72 -15.29 -11.34
C GLY A 331 -16.54 -16.38 -10.29
N ASN A 332 -16.74 -17.66 -10.65
CA ASN A 332 -16.49 -18.80 -9.77
C ASN A 332 -15.00 -19.15 -9.78
N ALA A 333 -14.42 -19.32 -8.60
CA ALA A 333 -13.02 -19.69 -8.43
C ALA A 333 -12.84 -21.21 -8.31
N TYR A 334 -11.89 -21.75 -9.07
CA TYR A 334 -11.47 -23.15 -9.05
C TYR A 334 -10.05 -23.21 -8.53
N VAL A 335 -9.86 -23.80 -7.35
CA VAL A 335 -8.56 -23.86 -6.67
C VAL A 335 -8.05 -25.28 -6.70
N VAL A 336 -6.77 -25.44 -7.06
CA VAL A 336 -6.07 -26.72 -7.04
C VAL A 336 -4.87 -26.64 -6.11
N GLY A 337 -4.55 -27.75 -5.46
CA GLY A 337 -3.59 -27.73 -4.36
C GLY A 337 -3.18 -29.10 -3.87
N THR A 338 -2.50 -29.10 -2.74
CA THR A 338 -2.14 -30.29 -1.97
C THR A 338 -2.66 -30.12 -0.55
N THR A 339 -3.24 -31.19 -0.01
CA THR A 339 -3.66 -31.29 1.38
C THR A 339 -3.11 -32.59 1.95
N ILE A 340 -2.72 -32.58 3.22
CA ILE A 340 -2.51 -33.79 4.03
C ILE A 340 -3.48 -33.84 5.21
N SER A 341 -4.46 -32.94 5.23
CA SER A 341 -5.45 -32.80 6.28
C SER A 341 -6.54 -33.87 6.11
N PRO A 342 -6.73 -34.77 7.10
CA PRO A 342 -7.76 -35.80 7.01
C PRO A 342 -9.18 -35.22 7.08
N ASP A 343 -9.30 -33.96 7.51
CA ASP A 343 -10.54 -33.22 7.70
C ASP A 343 -10.63 -31.98 6.79
N TYR A 344 -10.03 -32.06 5.60
CA TYR A 344 -10.09 -30.97 4.63
C TYR A 344 -11.55 -30.60 4.28
N PRO A 345 -11.90 -29.30 4.18
CA PRO A 345 -13.27 -28.88 3.89
C PRO A 345 -13.78 -29.41 2.53
N GLY A 346 -14.73 -30.35 2.57
CA GLY A 346 -15.41 -30.90 1.40
C GLY A 346 -16.92 -30.70 1.45
N THR A 347 -17.58 -30.72 0.28
CA THR A 347 -19.05 -30.71 0.18
C THR A 347 -19.60 -32.13 0.11
N ALA A 348 -20.83 -32.33 0.59
CA ALA A 348 -21.53 -33.60 0.44
C ALA A 348 -21.68 -33.96 -1.05
N GLY A 349 -21.23 -35.16 -1.43
CA GLY A 349 -21.20 -35.60 -2.83
C GLY A 349 -19.88 -35.34 -3.56
N ALA A 350 -18.84 -34.87 -2.88
CA ALA A 350 -17.48 -34.88 -3.43
C ALA A 350 -17.06 -36.31 -3.84
N TRP A 351 -16.28 -36.41 -4.91
CA TRP A 351 -15.87 -37.69 -5.51
C TRP A 351 -15.07 -38.57 -4.55
N ASP A 352 -14.15 -37.95 -3.79
CA ASP A 352 -13.44 -38.58 -2.68
C ASP A 352 -13.33 -37.56 -1.54
N PRO A 353 -14.12 -37.70 -0.46
CA PRO A 353 -14.16 -36.72 0.62
C PRO A 353 -13.08 -36.94 1.69
N ASN A 354 -12.28 -38.00 1.60
CA ASN A 354 -11.28 -38.34 2.62
C ASN A 354 -9.87 -38.39 1.99
N CYS A 355 -8.88 -37.85 2.71
CA CYS A 355 -7.47 -37.95 2.35
C CYS A 355 -6.78 -39.20 2.90
#